data_AF-A0A9W8E8Z2-F1
#
_entry.id   AF-A0A9W8E8Z2-F1
#
_cell.length_a   1.000
_cell.length_b   1.000
_cell.length_c   1.000
_cell.angle_alpha   90.00
_cell.angle_beta   90.00
_cell.angle_gamma   90.00
#
_symmetry.space_group_name_H-M   'P 1'
#
loop_
_entity.id
_entity.type
_entity.pdbx_description
1 polymer ?
#
loop_
_entity_poly.entity_id
_entity_poly.type
_entity_poly.pdbx_seq_one_letter_code
_entity_poly.pdbx_strand_id
1 'polypeptide(L)' 'MKVIDKIETATKENRPFWSFEYFPPKTQQGVVNLYDRLERMYKLGPEFIDVTWGAGGTTSQLTTEIC' A
#
# COMPACT_ATOMS: atom_id res chain seq x y z
N MET A 1 1.62 -13.25 -6.61
CA MET A 1 2.52 -13.63 -5.50
C MET A 1 1.80 -13.33 -4.21
N LYS A 2 1.74 -14.26 -3.25
CA LYS A 2 1.04 -13.98 -1.99
C LYS A 2 1.97 -13.22 -1.05
N VAL A 3 1.40 -12.38 -0.19
CA VAL A 3 2.16 -11.66 0.85
C VAL A 3 2.86 -12.66 1.78
N ILE A 4 2.22 -13.80 2.08
CA ILE A 4 2.82 -14.85 2.91
C ILE A 4 4.11 -15.41 2.31
N ASP A 5 4.14 -15.67 1.00
CA ASP A 5 5.33 -16.19 0.31
C ASP A 5 6.53 -15.21 0.41
N LYS A 6 6.24 -13.91 0.34
CA LYS A 6 7.25 -12.82 0.47
C LYS A 6 7.82 -12.74 1.88
N ILE A 7 6.95 -12.79 2.89
CA ILE A 7 7.34 -12.76 4.31
C ILE A 7 8.16 -14.01 4.67
N GLU A 8 7.74 -15.19 4.21
CA GLU A 8 8.48 -16.44 4.42
C GLU A 8 9.87 -16.38 3.79
N THR A 9 9.97 -15.83 2.58
CA THR A 9 11.26 -15.64 1.88
C THR A 9 12.18 -14.70 2.67
N ALA A 10 11.70 -13.52 3.07
CA ALA A 10 12.50 -12.56 3.85
C ALA A 10 12.94 -13.14 5.21
N THR A 11 12.05 -13.91 5.86
CA THR A 11 12.34 -14.60 7.13
C THR A 11 13.43 -15.65 6.94
N LYS A 12 13.36 -16.46 5.87
CA LYS A 12 14.37 -17.47 5.53
C LYS A 12 15.73 -16.84 5.23
N GLU A 13 15.74 -15.66 4.62
CA GLU A 13 16.94 -14.86 4.34
C GLU A 13 17.48 -14.12 5.57
N ASN A 14 16.77 -14.17 6.72
CA ASN A 14 17.03 -13.35 7.90
C ASN A 14 17.14 -11.84 7.56
N ARG A 15 16.32 -11.40 6.60
CA ARG A 15 16.29 -10.03 6.08
C ARG A 15 15.10 -9.27 6.70
N PRO A 16 15.31 -8.06 7.24
CA PRO A 16 14.19 -7.23 7.69
C PRO A 16 13.30 -6.83 6.51
N PHE A 17 12.00 -6.71 6.78
CA PHE A 17 11.01 -6.28 5.80
C PHE A 17 10.06 -5.25 6.43
N TRP A 18 9.40 -4.47 5.57
CA TRP A 18 8.43 -3.46 5.96
C TRP A 18 7.33 -3.32 4.91
N SER A 19 6.24 -2.69 5.31
CA SER A 19 5.13 -2.29 4.46
C SER A 19 4.72 -0.85 4.80
N PHE A 20 3.89 -0.26 3.94
CA PHE A 20 3.32 1.06 4.17
C PHE A 20 1.80 0.98 4.10
N GLU A 21 1.13 1.69 5.00
CA GLU A 21 -0.33 1.87 4.97
C GLU A 21 -0.68 3.28 4.49
N TYR A 22 -1.69 3.38 3.63
CA TYR A 22 -2.20 4.63 3.07
C TYR A 22 -3.69 4.78 3.30
N PHE A 23 -4.12 6.03 3.45
CA PHE A 23 -5.53 6.38 3.55
C PHE A 23 -6.01 6.95 2.20
N PRO A 24 -7.18 6.51 1.68
CA PRO A 24 -7.76 7.06 0.47
C PRO A 24 -7.98 8.58 0.57
N PRO A 25 -7.46 9.39 -0.35
CA PRO A 25 -7.65 10.84 -0.33
C PRO A 25 -9.10 11.21 -0.63
N LYS A 26 -9.60 12.30 -0.05
CA LYS A 26 -10.97 12.78 -0.30
C LYS A 26 -11.11 13.66 -1.55
N THR A 27 -10.00 14.01 -2.20
CA THR A 27 -9.97 14.95 -3.33
C THR A 27 -9.18 14.38 -4.49
N GLN A 28 -9.53 14.76 -5.72
CA GLN A 28 -8.82 14.33 -6.93
C GLN A 28 -7.33 14.73 -6.91
N GLN A 29 -7.01 15.96 -6.48
CA GLN A 29 -5.62 16.37 -6.31
C GLN A 29 -4.88 15.50 -5.27
N GLY A 30 -5.57 15.09 -4.21
CA GLY A 30 -5.03 14.17 -3.22
C GLY A 30 -4.69 12.81 -3.80
N VAL A 31 -5.51 12.31 -4.74
CA VAL A 31 -5.27 11.04 -5.45
C VAL A 31 -4.02 11.13 -6.33
N VAL A 32 -3.85 12.22 -7.09
CA VAL A 32 -2.64 12.46 -7.89
C VAL A 32 -1.40 12.47 -6.98
N ASN A 33 -1.45 13.22 -5.88
CA ASN A 33 -0.34 13.30 -4.92
C ASN A 33 -0.05 11.95 -4.24
N LEU A 34 -1.06 11.10 -4.06
CA LEU A 34 -0.89 9.75 -3.51
C LEU A 34 -0.12 8.88 -4.51
N TYR A 35 -0.47 8.87 -5.79
CA TYR A 35 0.27 8.11 -6.80
C TYR A 35 1.75 8.53 -6.88
N ASP A 36 2.04 9.83 -6.86
CA ASP A 36 3.42 10.34 -6.83
C ASP A 36 4.18 9.92 -5.55
N ARG A 37 3.47 9.76 -4.43
CA ARG A 37 4.05 9.24 -3.19
C ARG A 37 4.30 7.74 -3.28
N LEU A 38 3.34 6.97 -3.80
CA LEU A 38 3.47 5.53 -4.00
C LEU A 38 4.70 5.22 -4.86
N GLU A 39 4.92 5.94 -5.96
CA GLU A 39 6.08 5.73 -6.82
C GLU A 39 7.41 5.97 -6.08
N ARG A 40 7.48 7.03 -5.26
CA ARG A 40 8.68 7.34 -4.47
C ARG A 40 8.93 6.33 -3.36
N MET A 41 7.87 5.89 -2.67
CA MET A 41 7.97 4.95 -1.56
C MET A 41 8.21 3.52 -2.04
N TYR A 42 7.74 3.17 -3.24
CA TYR A 42 8.04 1.89 -3.87
C TYR A 42 9.55 1.66 -4.03
N LYS A 43 10.32 2.73 -4.32
CA LYS A 43 11.79 2.67 -4.43
C LYS A 43 12.48 2.29 -3.12
N LEU A 44 11.77 2.37 -1.99
CA LEU A 44 12.26 1.90 -0.69
C LEU A 44 12.03 0.40 -0.49
N GLY A 45 11.53 -0.35 -1.48
CA GLY A 45 11.41 -1.81 -1.41
C GLY A 45 10.48 -2.39 -0.32
N PRO A 46 9.29 -1.81 -0.07
CA PRO A 46 8.31 -2.46 0.82
C PRO A 46 7.85 -3.80 0.21
N GLU A 47 7.53 -4.79 1.04
CA GLU A 47 7.08 -6.10 0.56
C GLU A 47 5.65 -6.04 0.00
N PHE A 48 4.82 -5.19 0.60
CA PHE A 48 3.45 -4.91 0.22
C PHE A 48 3.04 -3.51 0.72
N ILE A 49 1.87 -3.05 0.28
CA ILE A 49 1.21 -1.86 0.80
C ILE A 49 -0.20 -2.23 1.21
N ASP A 50 -0.74 -1.49 2.16
CA ASP A 50 -2.13 -1.57 2.57
C ASP A 50 -2.82 -0.23 2.30
N VAL A 51 -4.08 -0.29 1.87
CA VAL A 51 -4.92 0.90 1.70
C VAL A 51 -6.16 0.74 2.57
N THR A 52 -6.34 1.65 3.51
CA THR A 52 -7.41 1.56 4.50
C THR A 52 -8.78 1.58 3.83
N TRP A 53 -9.69 0.75 4.33
CA TRP A 53 -11.10 0.83 3.99
C TRP A 53 -11.80 1.89 4.85
N GLY A 54 -12.30 2.95 4.23
CA GLY A 54 -12.99 4.03 4.94
C GLY A 54 -14.17 3.53 5.75
N ALA A 55 -14.37 4.08 6.95
CA ALA A 55 -15.50 3.72 7.82
C ALA A 55 -16.82 3.83 7.07
N GLY A 56 -17.68 2.81 7.20
CA GLY A 56 -18.96 2.71 6.50
C GLY A 56 -18.84 2.55 4.97
N GLY A 57 -17.65 2.25 4.43
CA GLY A 57 -17.43 2.10 2.98
C GLY A 57 -17.40 3.43 2.21
N THR A 58 -17.25 4.55 2.91
CA THR A 58 -17.26 5.91 2.30
C THR A 58 -16.19 6.12 1.23
N THR A 59 -15.08 5.39 1.30
CA THR A 59 -13.99 5.44 0.31
C THR A 59 -13.79 4.11 -0.41
N SER A 60 -14.73 3.17 -0.28
CA SER A 60 -14.60 1.79 -0.79
C SER A 60 -14.29 1.70 -2.28
N GLN A 61 -14.99 2.49 -3.10
CA GLN A 61 -14.77 2.58 -4.55
C GLN A 61 -13.34 3.04 -4.84
N LEU A 62 -12.92 4.15 -4.23
CA LEU A 62 -11.57 4.68 -4.40
C LEU A 62 -10.48 3.72 -3.89
N THR A 63 -10.69 3.05 -2.76
CA THR A 63 -9.78 2.00 -2.26
C THR A 63 -9.64 0.88 -3.30
N THR A 64 -10.73 0.49 -3.95
CA THR A 64 -10.73 -0.56 -4.98
C THR A 64 -10.09 -0.10 -6.29
N GLU A 65 -10.16 1.18 -6.63
CA GLU A 65 -9.51 1.75 -7.81
C GLU A 65 -7.99 1.90 -7.63
N ILE A 66 -7.52 2.08 -6.39
CA ILE A 66 -6.09 2.23 -6.07
C ILE A 66 -5.37 0.87 -6.06
N CYS A 67 -6.05 -0.21 -5.68
CA CYS A 67 -5.50 -1.56 -5.50
C CYS A 67 -5.66 -2.43 -6.76
#